data_AF-A0A800F5A1-F1
#
_entry.id   AF-A0A800F5A1-F1
#
_cell.length_a   1.000
_cell.length_b   1.000
_cell.length_c   1.000
_cell.angle_alpha   90.00
_cell.angle_beta   90.00
_cell.angle_gamma   90.00
#
_symmetry.space_group_name_H-M   'P 1'
#
loop_
_entity.id
_entity.type
_entity.pdbx_description
1 polymer ?
#
loop_
_entity_poly.entity_id
_entity_poly.type
_entity_poly.pdbx_seq_one_letter_code
_entity_poly.pdbx_strand_id
1 'polypeptide(L)'
;MLTVTQGALALVLVVGAMLTVRSFQRLQGHGLGFDPDRTLVMRMCIPHTEDTFRDDITEYSRAVRARIAEVPGVRSVGIVNSLPLHMELGNIQTLRLPGTSEDDALSAENRLATAQYFAAAGIDSIAGRSFDDDPGASGGHVIID
;
A
#
# COMPACT_ATOMS: atom_id res chain seq x y z
N MET A 1 -27.37 45.44 15.23
CA MET A 1 -26.05 44.90 15.63
C MET A 1 -26.04 43.36 15.65
N LEU A 2 -27.05 42.68 16.20
CA LEU A 2 -27.13 41.19 16.21
C LEU A 2 -27.19 40.52 14.82
N THR A 3 -27.91 41.11 13.87
CA THR A 3 -28.04 40.59 12.50
C THR A 3 -26.74 40.65 11.70
N VAL A 4 -25.90 41.67 11.96
CA VAL A 4 -24.61 41.84 11.29
C VAL A 4 -23.61 40.80 11.77
N THR A 5 -23.56 40.52 13.08
CA THR A 5 -22.69 39.49 13.65
C THR A 5 -23.11 38.08 13.23
N GLN A 6 -24.41 37.81 13.14
CA GLN A 6 -24.93 36.54 12.65
C GLN A 6 -24.55 36.30 11.17
N GLY A 7 -24.66 37.32 10.32
CA GLY A 7 -24.24 37.25 8.92
C GLY A 7 -22.73 37.05 8.76
N ALA A 8 -21.92 37.76 9.56
CA ALA A 8 -20.47 37.59 9.56
C ALA A 8 -20.05 36.16 9.97
N LEU A 9 -20.69 35.59 10.99
CA LEU A 9 -20.40 34.21 11.43
C LEU A 9 -20.79 33.18 10.37
N ALA A 10 -21.94 33.37 9.70
CA ALA A 10 -22.37 32.50 8.62
C ALA A 10 -21.39 32.52 7.44
N LEU A 11 -20.88 33.70 7.07
CA LEU A 11 -19.86 33.84 6.01
C LEU A 11 -18.56 33.13 6.38
N VAL A 12 -18.09 33.27 7.63
CA VAL A 12 -16.89 32.57 8.11
C VAL A 12 -17.07 31.05 8.03
N LEU A 13 -18.23 30.52 8.43
CA LEU A 13 -18.53 29.09 8.34
C LEU A 13 -18.56 28.59 6.89
N VAL A 14 -19.20 29.34 5.98
CA VAL A 14 -19.26 28.97 4.55
C VAL A 14 -17.87 28.99 3.91
N VAL A 15 -17.06 30.02 4.19
CA VAL A 15 -15.68 30.09 3.69
C VAL A 15 -14.84 28.96 4.26
N GLY A 16 -14.96 28.66 5.56
CA GLY A 16 -14.27 27.54 6.19
C GLY A 16 -14.63 26.19 5.57
N ALA A 17 -15.94 25.93 5.37
CA ALA A 17 -16.41 24.70 4.73
C ALA A 17 -15.88 24.58 3.29
N MET A 18 -15.91 25.66 2.51
CA MET A 18 -15.42 25.66 1.13
C MET A 18 -13.91 25.43 1.06
N LEU A 19 -13.14 26.02 1.98
CA LEU A 19 -11.69 25.78 2.08
C LEU A 19 -11.37 24.33 2.44
N THR A 20 -12.13 23.72 3.36
CA THR A 20 -11.99 22.31 3.72
C THR A 20 -12.25 21.40 2.52
N VAL A 21 -13.34 21.63 1.77
CA VAL A 21 -13.65 20.88 0.55
C VAL A 21 -12.54 21.06 -0.50
N ARG A 22 -12.07 22.29 -0.72
CA ARG A 22 -10.97 22.57 -1.65
C ARG A 22 -9.66 21.90 -1.23
N SER A 23 -9.37 21.88 0.07
CA SER A 23 -8.19 21.20 0.61
C SER A 23 -8.28 19.69 0.36
N PHE A 24 -9.43 19.09 0.63
CA PHE A 24 -9.68 17.67 0.39
C PHE A 24 -9.58 17.29 -1.09
N GLN A 25 -10.11 18.13 -1.99
CA GLN A 25 -9.96 17.93 -3.44
C GLN A 25 -8.49 18.00 -3.89
N ARG A 26 -7.70 18.91 -3.30
CA ARG A 26 -6.26 18.99 -3.58
C ARG A 26 -5.52 17.75 -3.10
N LEU A 27 -5.86 17.23 -1.92
CA LEU A 27 -5.28 15.99 -1.39
C LEU A 27 -5.57 14.79 -2.31
N GLN A 28 -6.78 14.69 -2.85
CA GLN A 28 -7.11 13.64 -3.83
C GLN A 28 -6.34 13.77 -5.15
N GLY A 29 -5.94 14.98 -5.54
CA GLY A 29 -5.22 15.25 -6.79
C GLY A 29 -3.70 15.22 -6.68
N HIS A 30 -3.13 15.09 -5.48
CA HIS A 30 -1.69 14.83 -5.33
C HIS A 30 -1.42 13.35 -5.58
N GLY A 31 -0.32 13.04 -6.28
CA GLY A 31 0.03 11.67 -6.62
C GLY A 31 0.02 10.78 -5.38
N LEU A 32 -0.77 9.72 -5.41
CA LEU A 32 -1.02 8.82 -4.27
C LEU A 32 0.21 7.99 -3.87
N GLY A 33 1.34 8.19 -4.55
CA GLY A 33 2.52 7.35 -4.48
C GLY A 33 2.34 6.01 -5.20
N PHE A 34 1.19 5.79 -5.86
CA PHE A 34 0.88 4.65 -6.73
C PHE A 34 -0.04 5.12 -7.88
N ASP A 35 -0.16 4.33 -8.96
CA ASP A 35 -0.93 4.67 -10.17
C ASP A 35 -2.23 3.83 -10.25
N PRO A 36 -3.38 4.33 -9.79
CA PRO A 36 -4.65 3.61 -9.89
C PRO A 36 -5.21 3.55 -11.31
N ASP A 37 -4.83 4.47 -12.20
CA ASP A 37 -5.42 4.59 -13.54
C ASP A 37 -4.83 3.55 -14.51
N ARG A 38 -3.62 3.06 -14.23
CA ARG A 38 -2.90 2.08 -15.05
C ARG A 38 -2.70 0.72 -14.38
N THR A 39 -3.34 0.48 -13.24
CA THR A 39 -3.23 -0.78 -12.49
C THR A 39 -4.58 -1.49 -12.42
N LEU A 40 -4.63 -2.72 -12.93
CA LEU A 40 -5.77 -3.61 -12.77
C LEU A 40 -5.58 -4.46 -11.52
N VAL A 41 -6.57 -4.45 -10.63
CA VAL A 41 -6.57 -5.25 -9.40
C VAL A 41 -7.48 -6.47 -9.55
N MET A 42 -6.98 -7.63 -9.15
CA MET A 42 -7.73 -8.88 -9.09
C MET A 42 -7.61 -9.51 -7.71
N ARG A 43 -8.72 -10.05 -7.19
CA ARG A 43 -8.71 -10.81 -5.95
C ARG A 43 -8.55 -12.30 -6.26
N MET A 44 -7.53 -12.91 -5.68
CA MET A 44 -7.32 -14.35 -5.77
C MET A 44 -7.84 -15.03 -4.49
N CYS A 45 -8.73 -15.99 -4.63
CA CYS A 45 -9.16 -16.84 -3.53
C CYS A 45 -8.44 -18.18 -3.63
N ILE A 46 -7.45 -18.40 -2.75
CA ILE A 46 -6.74 -19.68 -2.68
C ILE A 46 -7.46 -20.53 -1.63
N PRO A 47 -8.01 -21.70 -1.99
CA PRO A 47 -8.66 -22.59 -1.04
C PRO A 47 -7.64 -23.11 -0.02
N HIS A 48 -7.99 -23.06 1.26
CA HIS A 48 -7.12 -23.51 2.35
C HIS A 48 -7.28 -25.03 2.51
N THR A 49 -6.29 -25.80 2.07
CA THR A 49 -6.21 -27.26 2.31
C THR A 49 -5.05 -27.54 3.26
N GLU A 50 -5.35 -28.26 4.35
CA GLU A 50 -4.55 -28.28 5.58
C GLU A 50 -3.14 -28.90 5.46
N ASP A 51 -2.82 -29.63 4.37
CA ASP A 51 -1.63 -30.51 4.35
C ASP A 51 -0.48 -30.14 3.38
N THR A 52 -0.58 -29.10 2.53
CA THR A 52 0.53 -28.75 1.59
C THR A 52 0.55 -27.25 1.19
N PHE A 53 0.08 -26.36 2.06
CA PHE A 53 -0.32 -25.01 1.64
C PHE A 53 0.82 -24.03 1.24
N ARG A 54 2.01 -24.08 1.85
CA ARG A 54 3.04 -23.02 1.63
C ARG A 54 3.77 -23.12 0.30
N ASP A 55 4.25 -24.31 -0.06
CA ASP A 55 5.00 -24.50 -1.29
C ASP A 55 4.05 -24.38 -2.49
N ASP A 56 2.83 -24.90 -2.36
CA ASP A 56 1.77 -24.79 -3.37
C ASP A 56 1.40 -23.32 -3.68
N ILE A 57 1.28 -22.45 -2.68
CA ILE A 57 0.99 -21.02 -2.93
C ILE A 57 2.13 -20.32 -3.65
N THR A 58 3.37 -20.60 -3.24
CA THR A 58 4.53 -19.93 -3.84
C THR A 58 4.66 -20.32 -5.31
N GLU A 59 4.49 -21.61 -5.63
CA GLU A 59 4.49 -22.09 -7.01
C GLU A 59 3.28 -21.58 -7.81
N TYR A 60 2.07 -21.63 -7.23
CA TYR A 60 0.86 -21.12 -7.86
C TYR A 60 0.95 -19.63 -8.17
N SER A 61 1.40 -18.82 -7.21
CA SER A 61 1.56 -17.37 -7.39
C SER A 61 2.58 -17.05 -8.50
N ARG A 62 3.68 -17.82 -8.58
CA ARG A 62 4.66 -17.70 -9.66
C ARG A 62 4.05 -18.05 -11.02
N ALA A 63 3.33 -19.17 -11.11
CA ALA A 63 2.71 -19.62 -12.35
C ALA A 63 1.65 -18.63 -12.87
N VAL A 64 0.79 -18.12 -11.98
CA VAL A 64 -0.23 -17.11 -12.32
C VAL A 64 0.41 -15.82 -12.82
N ARG A 65 1.44 -15.32 -12.11
CA ARG A 65 2.17 -14.11 -12.54
C ARG A 65 2.81 -14.28 -13.91
N ALA A 66 3.49 -15.41 -14.15
CA ALA A 66 4.12 -15.70 -15.43
C ALA A 66 3.09 -15.70 -16.57
N ARG A 67 1.94 -16.32 -16.37
CA ARG A 67 0.87 -16.38 -17.38
C ARG A 67 0.24 -15.02 -17.68
N ILE A 68 0.06 -14.17 -16.68
CA ILE A 68 -0.47 -12.81 -16.87
C ILE A 68 0.56 -11.93 -17.57
N ALA A 69 1.84 -12.09 -17.27
CA ALA A 69 2.92 -11.33 -17.91
C ALA A 69 3.04 -11.60 -19.42
N GLU A 70 2.53 -12.73 -19.93
CA GLU A 70 2.48 -13.04 -21.36
C GLU A 70 1.38 -12.27 -22.12
N VAL A 71 0.43 -11.63 -21.41
CA VAL A 71 -0.67 -10.91 -22.06
C VAL A 71 -0.16 -9.60 -22.70
N PRO A 72 -0.42 -9.35 -23.99
CA PRO A 72 0.00 -8.11 -24.65
C PRO A 72 -0.51 -6.86 -23.92
N GLY A 73 0.42 -5.93 -23.63
CA GLY A 73 0.12 -4.68 -22.93
C GLY A 73 0.39 -4.71 -21.42
N VAL A 74 0.60 -5.89 -20.83
CA VAL A 74 1.05 -6.01 -19.43
C VAL A 74 2.53 -5.62 -19.32
N ARG A 75 2.84 -4.70 -18.41
CA ARG A 75 4.23 -4.25 -18.14
C ARG A 75 4.86 -4.94 -16.94
N SER A 76 4.07 -5.14 -15.89
CA SER A 76 4.51 -5.68 -14.60
C SER A 76 3.33 -6.36 -13.90
N VAL A 77 3.63 -7.41 -13.14
CA VAL A 77 2.63 -8.17 -12.37
C VAL A 77 3.18 -8.41 -10.97
N GLY A 78 2.43 -7.98 -9.96
CA GLY A 78 2.74 -8.20 -8.57
C GLY A 78 1.53 -8.66 -7.78
N ILE A 79 1.80 -9.29 -6.64
CA ILE A 79 0.80 -9.78 -5.69
C ILE A 79 1.07 -9.10 -4.36
N VAL A 80 0.00 -8.71 -3.66
CA VAL A 80 0.05 -8.18 -2.29
C VAL A 80 -1.11 -8.76 -1.48
N ASN A 81 -0.93 -8.92 -0.17
CA ASN A 81 -2.00 -9.33 0.74
C ASN A 81 -3.04 -8.23 0.99
N SER A 82 -2.64 -6.96 0.95
CA SER A 82 -3.52 -5.81 1.16
C SER A 82 -3.13 -4.61 0.28
N LEU A 83 -4.12 -3.96 -0.33
CA LEU A 83 -3.91 -2.86 -1.27
C LEU A 83 -3.38 -1.59 -0.57
N PRO A 84 -2.78 -0.65 -1.34
CA PRO A 84 -2.47 0.68 -0.82
C PRO A 84 -3.72 1.34 -0.24
N LEU A 85 -3.57 2.07 0.87
CA LEU A 85 -4.65 2.76 1.60
C LEU A 85 -5.75 1.84 2.18
N HIS A 86 -5.61 0.52 2.06
CA HIS A 86 -6.43 -0.43 2.79
C HIS A 86 -5.77 -0.79 4.11
N MET A 87 -6.44 -0.47 5.21
CA MET A 87 -5.98 -0.77 6.57
C MET A 87 -6.70 -1.99 7.09
N GLU A 88 -5.94 -3.02 7.45
CA GLU A 88 -6.43 -4.20 8.15
C GLU A 88 -5.81 -4.23 9.54
N LEU A 89 -6.61 -4.06 10.60
CA LEU A 89 -6.12 -4.04 11.99
C LEU A 89 -5.29 -5.28 12.35
N GLY A 90 -5.55 -6.42 11.71
CA GLY A 90 -4.81 -7.67 11.93
C GLY A 90 -3.38 -7.69 11.38
N ASN A 91 -2.99 -6.70 10.55
CA ASN A 91 -1.67 -6.64 9.91
C ASN A 91 -0.73 -5.61 10.57
N ILE A 92 -1.13 -5.01 11.70
CA ILE A 92 -0.27 -4.10 12.45
C ILE A 92 0.74 -4.92 13.26
N GLN A 93 2.02 -4.67 13.05
CA GLN A 93 3.11 -5.27 13.79
C GLN A 93 3.83 -4.22 14.62
N THR A 94 4.27 -4.63 15.80
CA THR A 94 5.17 -3.84 16.63
C THR A 94 6.61 -4.08 16.14
N LEU A 95 7.24 -3.05 15.59
CA LEU A 95 8.64 -3.06 15.23
C LEU A 95 9.49 -2.53 16.39
N ARG A 96 10.60 -3.22 16.63
CA ARG A 96 11.63 -2.80 17.57
C ARG A 96 12.92 -2.62 16.82
N LEU A 97 13.47 -1.41 16.87
CA LEU A 97 14.79 -1.16 16.34
C LEU A 97 15.83 -1.63 17.36
N PRO A 98 16.98 -2.14 16.90
CA PRO A 98 18.09 -2.43 17.81
C PRO A 98 18.50 -1.18 18.58
N GLY A 99 18.54 -1.25 19.91
CA GLY A 99 18.99 -0.16 20.78
C GLY A 99 17.91 0.84 21.22
N THR A 100 16.62 0.59 20.95
CA THR A 100 15.50 1.43 21.43
C THR A 100 14.82 0.85 22.68
N SER A 101 14.21 1.72 23.50
CA SER A 101 13.49 1.36 24.72
C SER A 101 12.19 0.60 24.43
N GLU A 102 11.58 -0.05 25.43
CA GLU A 102 10.25 -0.65 25.25
C GLU A 102 9.18 0.39 24.89
N ASP A 103 9.33 1.62 25.39
CA ASP A 103 8.42 2.73 25.15
C ASP A 103 8.56 3.34 23.73
N ASP A 104 9.63 2.99 22.99
CA ASP A 104 9.90 3.51 21.64
C ASP A 104 9.46 2.54 20.53
N ALA A 105 8.63 1.55 20.86
CA ALA A 105 8.17 0.56 19.91
C ALA A 105 7.28 1.21 18.84
N LEU A 106 7.62 0.98 17.57
CA LEU A 106 6.87 1.52 16.44
C LEU A 106 5.77 0.54 16.05
N SER A 107 4.61 1.07 15.66
CA SER A 107 3.57 0.27 15.01
C SER A 107 3.62 0.51 13.52
N ALA A 108 3.76 -0.55 12.71
CA ALA A 108 3.63 -0.43 11.27
C ALA A 108 2.77 -1.56 10.69
N GLU A 109 2.11 -1.28 9.58
CA GLU A 109 1.39 -2.28 8.82
C GLU A 109 2.39 -3.14 8.03
N ASN A 110 2.34 -4.45 8.26
CA ASN A 110 3.08 -5.41 7.45
C ASN A 110 2.26 -5.77 6.20
N ARG A 111 2.84 -5.50 5.02
CA ARG A 111 2.31 -5.97 3.74
C ARG A 111 3.25 -6.99 3.13
N LEU A 112 2.73 -8.18 2.87
CA LEU A 112 3.42 -9.22 2.14
C LEU A 112 3.18 -8.99 0.65
N ALA A 113 4.27 -8.71 -0.08
CA ALA A 113 4.23 -8.42 -1.50
C ALA A 113 5.36 -9.13 -2.26
N THR A 114 5.12 -9.45 -3.53
CA THR A 114 6.17 -9.93 -4.45
C THR A 114 7.11 -8.80 -4.83
N ALA A 115 8.35 -9.11 -5.24
CA ALA A 115 9.36 -8.13 -5.67
C ALA A 115 8.81 -7.09 -6.68
N GLN A 116 8.06 -7.54 -7.68
CA GLN A 116 7.56 -6.69 -8.77
C GLN A 116 6.30 -5.90 -8.40
N TYR A 117 5.81 -6.00 -7.15
CA TYR A 117 4.61 -5.29 -6.71
C TYR A 117 4.76 -3.77 -6.81
N PHE A 118 5.88 -3.20 -6.37
CA PHE A 118 6.11 -1.76 -6.44
C PHE A 118 6.05 -1.26 -7.88
N ALA A 119 6.70 -1.99 -8.81
CA ALA A 119 6.63 -1.68 -10.23
C ALA A 119 5.24 -1.90 -10.86
N ALA A 120 4.45 -2.86 -10.36
CA ALA A 120 3.08 -3.11 -10.81
C ALA A 120 2.07 -2.08 -10.28
N ALA A 121 2.31 -1.54 -9.10
CA ALA A 121 1.52 -0.48 -8.48
C ALA A 121 1.98 0.93 -8.90
N GLY A 122 3.08 1.07 -9.63
CA GLY A 122 3.66 2.37 -9.98
C GLY A 122 4.19 3.14 -8.75
N ILE A 123 4.71 2.41 -7.76
CA ILE A 123 5.33 2.97 -6.57
C ILE A 123 6.82 3.13 -6.82
N ASP A 124 7.30 4.37 -6.77
CA ASP A 124 8.71 4.71 -6.93
C ASP A 124 9.49 4.49 -5.61
N SER A 125 10.64 3.81 -5.69
CA SER A 125 11.56 3.67 -4.55
C SER A 125 12.38 4.94 -4.40
N ILE A 126 12.30 5.59 -3.24
CA ILE A 126 13.03 6.85 -2.97
C ILE A 126 14.50 6.55 -2.62
N ALA A 127 14.73 5.52 -1.80
CA ALA A 127 16.04 4.96 -1.52
C ALA A 127 15.98 3.43 -1.41
N GLY A 128 17.13 2.77 -1.28
CA GLY A 128 17.23 1.32 -1.17
C GLY A 128 17.15 0.57 -2.51
N ARG A 129 16.92 -0.74 -2.43
CA ARG A 129 16.76 -1.65 -3.58
C ARG A 129 15.51 -2.50 -3.40
N SER A 130 14.91 -2.92 -4.50
CA SER A 130 13.83 -3.90 -4.45
C SER A 130 14.32 -5.25 -3.91
N PHE A 131 13.40 -6.02 -3.34
CA PHE A 131 13.59 -7.41 -2.96
C PHE A 131 13.65 -8.29 -4.21
N ASP A 132 14.32 -9.44 -4.14
CA ASP A 132 14.38 -10.44 -5.22
C ASP A 132 13.42 -11.60 -4.93
N ASP A 133 12.96 -12.32 -5.96
CA ASP A 133 11.98 -13.42 -5.83
C ASP A 133 12.62 -14.73 -5.28
N ASP A 134 13.92 -14.72 -4.97
CA ASP A 134 14.64 -15.86 -4.39
C ASP A 134 14.74 -15.76 -2.85
N PRO A 135 13.94 -16.55 -2.11
CA PRO A 135 14.00 -16.59 -0.65
C PRO A 135 15.33 -17.14 -0.10
N GLY A 136 16.16 -17.79 -0.94
CA GLY A 136 17.47 -18.34 -0.57
C GLY A 136 18.66 -17.40 -0.78
N ALA A 137 18.51 -16.32 -1.55
CA ALA A 137 19.64 -15.48 -1.95
C ALA A 137 19.90 -14.26 -1.04
N SER A 138 19.11 -14.04 0.03
CA SER A 138 19.30 -12.87 0.90
C SER A 138 18.91 -13.13 2.33
N GLY A 139 19.89 -13.57 3.13
CA GLY A 139 19.86 -13.52 4.60
C GLY A 139 19.96 -12.09 5.14
N GLY A 140 19.13 -11.17 4.66
CA GLY A 140 19.14 -9.76 5.07
C GLY A 140 17.83 -9.10 4.72
N HIS A 141 17.12 -8.66 5.75
CA HIS A 141 15.95 -7.81 5.62
C HIS A 141 16.38 -6.56 4.86
N VAL A 142 15.81 -6.32 3.68
CA VAL A 142 16.10 -5.10 2.93
C VAL A 142 15.18 -4.01 3.48
N ILE A 143 15.76 -2.90 3.92
CA ILE A 143 15.03 -1.74 4.43
C ILE A 143 14.99 -0.73 3.28
N ILE A 144 13.79 -0.30 2.92
CA ILE A 144 13.57 0.91 2.10
C ILE A 144 13.45 2.03 3.14
N ASP A 145 14.48 2.86 3.24
CA ASP A 145 14.50 4.07 4.10
C ASP A 145 13.92 5.27 3.33
#